data_AF-A0A1V5P7R2-F1
#
_entry.id   AF-A0A1V5P7R2-F1
#
_cell.length_a   1.000
_cell.length_b   1.000
_cell.length_c   1.000
_cell.angle_alpha   90.00
_cell.angle_beta   90.00
_cell.angle_gamma   90.00
#
_symmetry.space_group_name_H-M   'P 1'
#
loop_
_entity.id
_entity.type
_entity.pdbx_description
1 polymer ?
#
loop_
_entity_poly.entity_id
_entity_poly.type
_entity_poly.pdbx_seq_one_letter_code
_entity_poly.pdbx_strand_id
1 'polypeptide(L)'
;MNISVQNPLQNYALGLTKAYDSRSSTFSSYLGKELSAPLAAASKMPLSMLSDAQNIMPFDDGSLKSKLLAFCMLLSSGAGSASLGAAISSISAALNKLESGELERYREETLLSDYPRELLSRVNDTFFSKSAKEASTPYNASKATVPAIRSSPSKRSASLYRQVIDQFNVENNPRYAVNKKGTGDTYCNIFLWDVTSAMGAEIPHYIDAKTSMPRTYPNISGARALNANGIHKWLMQHGKAHGWVQVTAEQAQAYANQGRPAVTAWKNPDSHGHVQVVCPSNDGRYNNARGVTIAQAGRKLTSYSPITRIYSSRLKDVVYFAHI
;
A
#
# COMPACT_ATOMS: atom_id res chain seq x y z
N MET A 1 -38.34 -37.76 25.37
CA MET A 1 -37.02 -37.78 24.69
C MET A 1 -36.85 -36.46 23.96
N ASN A 2 -36.10 -35.51 24.53
CA ASN A 2 -35.78 -34.25 23.86
C ASN A 2 -34.48 -34.44 23.08
N ILE A 3 -34.59 -34.47 21.75
CA ILE A 3 -33.43 -34.42 20.85
C ILE A 3 -32.99 -32.96 20.81
N SER A 4 -31.85 -32.66 21.41
CA SER A 4 -31.18 -31.36 21.29
C SER A 4 -30.76 -31.17 19.84
N VAL A 5 -31.48 -30.29 19.13
CA VAL A 5 -31.08 -29.84 17.79
C VAL A 5 -29.92 -28.86 17.99
N GLN A 6 -28.70 -29.34 17.82
CA GLN A 6 -27.52 -28.48 17.82
C GLN A 6 -27.63 -27.41 16.73
N ASN A 7 -27.37 -26.17 17.12
CA ASN A 7 -27.49 -24.98 16.28
C ASN A 7 -26.52 -25.07 15.07
N PRO A 8 -26.98 -24.84 13.83
CA PRO A 8 -26.11 -24.81 12.64
C PRO A 8 -24.87 -23.91 12.79
N LEU A 9 -24.97 -22.83 13.57
CA LEU A 9 -23.86 -21.93 13.88
C LEU A 9 -22.77 -22.58 14.75
N GLN A 10 -23.14 -23.50 15.65
CA GLN A 10 -22.17 -24.23 16.47
C GLN A 10 -21.38 -25.24 15.63
N ASN A 11 -22.05 -25.96 14.73
CA ASN A 11 -21.38 -26.88 13.80
C ASN A 11 -20.48 -26.14 12.79
N TYR A 12 -20.89 -24.93 12.39
CA TYR A 12 -20.12 -24.05 11.52
C TYR A 12 -18.87 -23.46 12.20
N ALA A 13 -19.00 -23.01 13.45
CA ALA A 13 -17.86 -22.55 14.27
C ALA A 13 -16.87 -23.69 14.55
N LEU A 14 -17.36 -24.89 14.89
CA LEU A 14 -16.54 -26.10 15.09
C LEU A 14 -15.79 -26.53 13.82
N GLY A 15 -16.36 -26.31 12.64
CA GLY A 15 -15.70 -26.57 11.35
C GLY A 15 -14.52 -25.64 11.09
N LEU A 16 -14.65 -24.35 11.42
CA LEU A 16 -13.60 -23.35 11.26
C LEU A 16 -12.46 -23.51 12.26
N THR A 17 -12.76 -23.89 13.52
CA THR A 17 -11.74 -24.18 14.54
C THR A 17 -10.92 -25.41 14.16
N LYS A 18 -11.54 -26.48 13.64
CA LYS A 18 -10.83 -27.68 13.16
C LYS A 18 -9.94 -27.41 11.95
N ALA A 19 -10.33 -26.48 11.06
CA ALA A 19 -9.49 -26.06 9.94
C ALA A 19 -8.26 -25.24 10.39
N TYR A 20 -8.40 -24.45 11.45
CA TYR A 20 -7.33 -23.64 12.05
C TYR A 20 -6.24 -24.48 12.75
N ASP A 21 -6.61 -25.61 13.36
CA ASP A 21 -5.67 -26.50 14.06
C ASP A 21 -4.83 -27.38 13.12
N SER A 22 -5.25 -27.57 11.86
CA SER A 22 -4.49 -28.34 10.87
C SER A 22 -3.38 -27.51 10.22
N ARG A 23 -2.21 -27.45 10.87
CA ARG A 23 -0.98 -26.86 10.29
C ARG A 23 -0.60 -27.61 9.00
N SER A 24 -0.78 -26.98 7.84
CA SER A 24 -0.20 -27.43 6.56
C SER A 24 -0.17 -26.27 5.56
N SER A 25 0.89 -26.26 4.75
CA SER A 25 1.46 -25.19 3.94
C SER A 25 0.64 -24.72 2.72
N THR A 26 -0.68 -24.59 2.83
CA THR A 26 -1.57 -24.19 1.70
C THR A 26 -2.68 -23.19 2.06
N PHE A 27 -2.42 -22.32 3.03
CA PHE A 27 -3.39 -21.34 3.56
C PHE A 27 -3.92 -20.34 2.51
N SER A 28 -3.11 -19.92 1.53
CA SER A 28 -3.55 -18.98 0.48
C SER A 28 -4.55 -19.57 -0.52
N SER A 29 -4.64 -20.90 -0.67
CA SER A 29 -5.62 -21.53 -1.58
C SER A 29 -7.02 -21.65 -0.94
N TYR A 30 -7.11 -21.60 0.39
CA TYR A 30 -8.34 -21.79 1.15
C TYR A 30 -9.15 -20.48 1.27
N LEU A 31 -8.46 -19.34 1.46
CA LEU A 31 -9.07 -18.01 1.58
C LEU A 31 -9.80 -17.55 0.30
N GLY A 32 -9.32 -17.94 -0.89
CA GLY A 32 -9.92 -17.49 -2.15
C GLY A 32 -11.19 -18.25 -2.57
N LYS A 33 -11.32 -19.52 -2.18
CA LYS A 33 -12.46 -20.37 -2.58
C LYS A 33 -13.53 -20.50 -1.49
N GLU A 34 -13.16 -20.64 -0.22
CA GLU A 34 -14.12 -20.93 0.85
C GLU A 34 -14.63 -19.71 1.62
N LEU A 35 -14.08 -18.50 1.46
CA LEU A 35 -14.67 -17.26 2.02
C LEU A 35 -15.64 -16.57 1.06
N SER A 36 -15.64 -16.94 -0.22
CA SER A 36 -16.61 -16.42 -1.20
C SER A 36 -18.04 -16.85 -0.87
N ALA A 37 -18.24 -18.09 -0.40
CA ALA A 37 -19.55 -18.61 -0.01
C ALA A 37 -20.08 -18.03 1.32
N PRO A 38 -19.28 -17.88 2.40
CA PRO A 38 -19.66 -17.18 3.63
C PRO A 38 -19.98 -15.70 3.43
N LEU A 39 -19.21 -14.96 2.62
CA LEU A 39 -19.53 -13.56 2.29
C LEU A 39 -20.79 -13.45 1.41
N ALA A 40 -21.00 -14.39 0.48
CA ALA A 40 -22.21 -14.46 -0.33
C ALA A 40 -23.45 -14.97 0.43
N ALA A 41 -23.26 -15.68 1.55
CA ALA A 41 -24.31 -16.11 2.45
C ALA A 41 -24.66 -15.01 3.47
N ALA A 42 -23.65 -14.31 4.01
CA ALA A 42 -23.82 -13.16 4.90
C ALA A 42 -24.52 -11.98 4.21
N SER A 43 -24.27 -11.77 2.91
CA SER A 43 -24.98 -10.76 2.12
C SER A 43 -26.45 -11.14 1.81
N LYS A 44 -26.85 -12.38 2.09
CA LYS A 44 -28.21 -12.90 1.92
C LYS A 44 -28.95 -13.12 3.24
N MET A 45 -28.31 -12.87 4.38
CA MET A 45 -28.94 -13.00 5.70
C MET A 45 -29.85 -11.80 5.99
N PRO A 46 -31.05 -12.02 6.56
CA PRO A 46 -31.90 -10.93 7.04
C PRO A 46 -31.16 -10.10 8.10
N LEU A 47 -31.25 -8.77 8.02
CA LEU A 47 -30.64 -7.83 8.98
C LEU A 47 -30.99 -8.15 10.45
N SER A 48 -32.15 -8.75 10.71
CA SER A 48 -32.59 -9.20 12.04
C SER A 48 -31.76 -10.36 12.61
N MET A 49 -31.15 -11.20 11.78
CA MET A 49 -30.28 -12.29 12.24
C MET A 49 -28.85 -11.81 12.54
N LEU A 50 -28.45 -10.67 11.98
CA LEU A 50 -27.20 -9.98 12.31
C LEU A 50 -27.35 -9.12 13.57
N SER A 51 -28.56 -8.65 13.89
CA SER A 51 -28.81 -7.94 15.16
C SER A 51 -28.83 -8.86 16.38
N ASP A 52 -29.21 -10.14 16.23
CA ASP A 52 -29.14 -11.09 17.35
C ASP A 52 -27.70 -11.58 17.64
N ALA A 53 -26.76 -11.32 16.72
CA ALA A 53 -25.31 -11.49 16.94
C ALA A 53 -24.68 -10.34 17.75
N GLN A 54 -25.50 -9.46 18.35
CA GLN A 54 -25.05 -8.31 19.17
C GLN A 54 -24.17 -8.67 20.37
N ASN A 55 -24.14 -9.92 20.82
CA ASN A 55 -23.40 -10.30 22.03
C ASN A 55 -22.21 -11.23 21.82
N ILE A 56 -22.01 -11.79 20.61
CA ILE A 56 -20.83 -12.59 20.30
C ILE A 56 -20.56 -12.36 18.82
N MET A 57 -19.60 -11.48 18.49
CA MET A 57 -19.02 -11.52 17.15
C MET A 57 -18.45 -12.95 17.01
N PRO A 58 -18.91 -13.78 16.06
CA PRO A 58 -18.61 -15.22 16.03
C PRO A 58 -17.13 -15.54 15.76
N PHE A 59 -16.28 -14.51 15.72
CA PHE A 59 -14.84 -14.55 15.52
C PHE A 59 -14.05 -13.88 16.66
N ASP A 60 -14.71 -13.22 17.63
CA ASP A 60 -14.07 -12.49 18.74
C ASP A 60 -13.67 -13.48 19.85
N ASP A 61 -12.51 -14.08 19.65
CA ASP A 61 -11.75 -14.79 20.70
C ASP A 61 -11.20 -13.85 21.79
N GLY A 62 -11.58 -12.58 21.78
CA GLY A 62 -11.06 -11.53 22.65
C GLY A 62 -9.78 -10.87 22.13
N SER A 63 -9.15 -11.41 21.07
CA SER A 63 -7.93 -10.84 20.51
C SER A 63 -8.21 -9.53 19.77
N LEU A 64 -7.22 -8.64 19.75
CA LEU A 64 -7.33 -7.39 18.98
C LEU A 64 -7.51 -7.66 17.47
N LYS A 65 -6.91 -8.75 16.98
CA LYS A 65 -6.96 -9.15 15.57
C LYS A 65 -8.37 -9.54 15.12
N SER A 66 -9.08 -10.32 15.93
CA SER A 66 -10.47 -10.69 15.65
C SER A 66 -11.41 -9.48 15.71
N LYS A 67 -11.18 -8.57 16.66
CA LYS A 67 -11.92 -7.31 16.74
C LYS A 67 -11.71 -6.41 15.51
N LEU A 68 -10.47 -6.27 15.04
CA LEU A 68 -10.15 -5.50 13.82
C LEU A 68 -10.77 -6.14 12.57
N LEU A 69 -10.71 -7.46 12.43
CA LEU A 69 -11.40 -8.19 11.36
C LEU A 69 -12.92 -7.97 11.40
N ALA A 70 -13.53 -8.03 12.58
CA ALA A 70 -14.96 -7.79 12.72
C ALA A 70 -15.37 -6.36 12.37
N PHE A 71 -14.54 -5.37 12.71
CA PHE A 71 -14.75 -4.00 12.25
C PHE A 71 -14.63 -3.85 10.73
N CYS A 72 -13.68 -4.53 10.08
CA CYS A 72 -13.62 -4.58 8.61
C CYS A 72 -14.92 -5.17 8.00
N MET A 73 -15.47 -6.23 8.61
CA MET A 73 -16.73 -6.82 8.18
C MET A 73 -17.93 -5.87 8.36
N LEU A 74 -17.99 -5.15 9.49
CA LEU A 74 -19.03 -4.14 9.76
C LEU A 74 -18.99 -2.98 8.76
N LEU A 75 -17.79 -2.50 8.42
CA LEU A 75 -17.61 -1.46 7.39
C LEU A 75 -18.06 -1.95 6.01
N SER A 76 -17.86 -3.24 5.71
CA SER A 76 -18.23 -3.84 4.43
C SER A 76 -19.72 -4.11 4.29
N SER A 77 -20.42 -4.35 5.40
CA SER A 77 -21.86 -4.68 5.42
C SER A 77 -22.77 -3.45 5.45
N GLY A 78 -22.22 -2.23 5.54
CA GLY A 78 -23.01 -1.01 5.68
C GLY A 78 -23.68 -0.91 7.05
N ALA A 79 -23.06 -1.47 8.09
CA ALA A 79 -23.59 -1.50 9.45
C ALA A 79 -23.95 -0.08 9.95
N GLY A 80 -24.99 0.01 10.78
CA GLY A 80 -25.44 1.28 11.37
C GLY A 80 -24.41 1.93 12.28
N SER A 81 -24.56 3.24 12.51
CA SER A 81 -23.61 4.03 13.32
C SER A 81 -23.42 3.50 14.75
N ALA A 82 -24.44 2.90 15.35
CA ALA A 82 -24.36 2.34 16.70
C ALA A 82 -23.43 1.11 16.81
N SER A 83 -23.51 0.18 15.86
CA SER A 83 -22.66 -1.02 15.86
C SER A 83 -21.21 -0.70 15.50
N LEU A 84 -21.01 0.25 14.59
CA LEU A 84 -19.68 0.83 14.32
C LEU A 84 -19.11 1.52 15.58
N GLY A 85 -19.92 2.31 16.29
CA GLY A 85 -19.50 2.99 17.52
C GLY A 85 -19.09 2.01 18.63
N ALA A 86 -19.85 0.94 18.84
CA ALA A 86 -19.53 -0.10 19.82
C ALA A 86 -18.23 -0.84 19.47
N ALA A 87 -18.03 -1.20 18.20
CA ALA A 87 -16.80 -1.82 17.73
C ALA A 87 -15.59 -0.90 17.90
N ILE A 88 -15.73 0.39 17.56
CA ILE A 88 -14.67 1.40 17.73
C ILE A 88 -14.26 1.52 19.19
N SER A 89 -15.24 1.58 20.10
CA SER A 89 -14.98 1.69 21.53
C SER A 89 -14.24 0.47 22.07
N SER A 90 -14.69 -0.74 21.70
CA SER A 90 -14.05 -1.99 22.11
C SER A 90 -12.61 -2.11 21.60
N ILE A 91 -12.37 -1.77 20.33
CA ILE A 91 -11.03 -1.80 19.73
C ILE A 91 -10.13 -0.74 20.38
N SER A 92 -10.63 0.47 20.59
CA SER A 92 -9.87 1.55 21.23
C SER A 92 -9.47 1.18 22.66
N ALA A 93 -10.35 0.55 23.42
CA ALA A 93 -10.07 0.05 24.76
C ALA A 93 -9.00 -1.06 24.76
N ALA A 94 -8.97 -1.92 23.74
CA ALA A 94 -7.95 -2.94 23.57
C ALA A 94 -6.59 -2.32 23.18
N LEU A 95 -6.58 -1.37 22.24
CA LEU A 95 -5.37 -0.67 21.78
C LEU A 95 -4.71 0.15 22.89
N ASN A 96 -5.50 0.78 23.76
CA ASN A 96 -4.99 1.58 24.89
C ASN A 96 -4.26 0.76 25.96
N LYS A 97 -4.41 -0.56 25.95
CA LYS A 97 -3.71 -1.48 26.87
C LYS A 97 -2.38 -1.98 26.32
N LEU A 98 -2.09 -1.72 25.05
CA LEU A 98 -0.85 -2.16 24.40
C LEU A 98 0.30 -1.21 24.70
N GLU A 99 1.50 -1.77 24.81
CA GLU A 99 2.72 -0.96 24.75
C GLU A 99 2.91 -0.39 23.34
N SER A 100 3.66 0.72 23.21
CA SER A 100 3.85 1.41 21.93
C SER A 100 4.41 0.51 20.82
N GLY A 101 5.30 -0.43 21.17
CA GLY A 101 5.85 -1.40 20.21
C GLY A 101 4.84 -2.44 19.74
N GLU A 102 3.88 -2.83 20.59
CA GLU A 102 2.84 -3.79 20.23
C GLU A 102 1.77 -3.14 19.33
N LEU A 103 1.45 -1.87 19.60
CA LEU A 103 0.53 -1.09 18.77
C LEU A 103 0.99 -1.01 17.32
N GLU A 104 2.27 -0.68 17.10
CA GLU A 104 2.84 -0.64 15.75
C GLU A 104 2.89 -2.03 15.10
N ARG A 105 3.18 -3.10 15.87
CA ARG A 105 3.11 -4.47 15.33
C ARG A 105 1.71 -4.81 14.82
N TYR A 106 0.66 -4.52 15.60
CA TYR A 106 -0.72 -4.80 15.19
C TYR A 106 -1.15 -3.96 13.99
N ARG A 107 -0.73 -2.69 13.95
CA ARG A 107 -0.91 -1.83 12.79
C ARG A 107 -0.28 -2.45 11.55
N GLU A 108 0.98 -2.86 11.64
CA GLU A 108 1.71 -3.50 10.54
C GLU A 108 1.03 -4.78 10.06
N GLU A 109 0.66 -5.69 10.96
CA GLU A 109 -0.05 -6.92 10.60
C GLU A 109 -1.38 -6.65 9.90
N THR A 110 -2.10 -5.61 10.34
CA THR A 110 -3.36 -5.19 9.72
C THR A 110 -3.13 -4.65 8.31
N LEU A 111 -2.12 -3.80 8.12
CA LEU A 111 -1.77 -3.24 6.81
C LEU A 111 -1.21 -4.29 5.85
N LEU A 112 -0.65 -5.39 6.36
CA LEU A 112 -0.16 -6.51 5.54
C LEU A 112 -1.26 -7.48 5.09
N SER A 113 -2.49 -7.35 5.61
CA SER A 113 -3.58 -8.24 5.25
C SER A 113 -4.15 -7.99 3.85
N ASP A 114 -4.87 -8.98 3.32
CA ASP A 114 -5.48 -8.96 1.99
C ASP A 114 -6.85 -8.27 1.93
N TYR A 115 -7.21 -7.44 2.94
CA TYR A 115 -8.48 -6.70 2.91
C TYR A 115 -8.50 -5.61 1.81
N PRO A 116 -9.69 -5.24 1.31
CA PRO A 116 -9.84 -4.11 0.39
C PRO A 116 -9.20 -2.82 0.94
N ARG A 117 -8.60 -2.04 0.05
CA ARG A 117 -7.75 -0.88 0.41
C ARG A 117 -8.50 0.20 1.16
N GLU A 118 -9.75 0.44 0.75
CA GLU A 118 -10.62 1.45 1.34
C GLU A 118 -10.95 1.10 2.81
N LEU A 119 -10.99 -0.19 3.14
CA LEU A 119 -11.16 -0.69 4.50
C LEU A 119 -9.89 -0.50 5.32
N LEU A 120 -8.73 -0.90 4.78
CA LEU A 120 -7.44 -0.75 5.47
C LEU A 120 -7.12 0.71 5.78
N SER A 121 -7.40 1.64 4.84
CA SER A 121 -7.27 3.08 5.09
C SER A 121 -8.15 3.53 6.25
N ARG A 122 -9.44 3.15 6.24
CA ARG A 122 -10.38 3.50 7.31
C ARG A 122 -9.95 2.95 8.67
N VAL A 123 -9.45 1.72 8.72
CA VAL A 123 -8.92 1.11 9.94
C VAL A 123 -7.69 1.88 10.46
N ASN A 124 -6.75 2.20 9.56
CA ASN A 124 -5.58 3.01 9.90
C ASN A 124 -5.97 4.38 10.47
N ASP A 125 -6.89 5.08 9.81
CA ASP A 125 -7.34 6.42 10.21
C ASP A 125 -8.13 6.40 11.52
N THR A 126 -8.96 5.37 11.72
CA THR A 126 -9.82 5.26 12.91
C THR A 126 -9.01 4.91 14.17
N PHE A 127 -8.06 3.97 14.06
CA PHE A 127 -7.43 3.37 15.23
C PHE A 127 -5.97 3.73 15.44
N PHE A 128 -5.25 4.06 14.37
CA PHE A 128 -3.81 4.28 14.39
C PHE A 128 -3.45 5.75 14.09
N SER A 129 -4.39 6.66 14.35
CA SER A 129 -4.26 8.10 14.09
C SER A 129 -3.13 8.79 14.86
N LYS A 130 -2.62 8.20 15.95
CA LYS A 130 -1.45 8.73 16.68
C LYS A 130 -0.18 8.69 15.82
N SER A 131 0.03 7.61 15.07
CA SER A 131 1.11 7.49 14.08
C SER A 131 0.84 8.34 12.82
N ALA A 132 -0.43 8.64 12.52
CA ALA A 132 -0.82 9.59 11.48
C ALA A 132 -0.58 11.07 11.90
N LYS A 133 -0.57 11.40 13.20
CA LYS A 133 -0.32 12.77 13.70
C LYS A 133 1.10 13.27 13.45
N GLU A 134 2.08 12.36 13.38
CA GLU A 134 3.47 12.71 13.04
C GLU A 134 3.74 12.68 11.53
N ALA A 135 2.82 12.08 10.76
CA ALA A 135 2.96 12.00 9.32
C ALA A 135 2.83 13.38 8.68
N SER A 136 3.68 13.66 7.69
CA SER A 136 3.71 14.95 7.02
C SER A 136 4.08 14.79 5.56
N THR A 137 3.24 15.35 4.68
CA THR A 137 3.55 15.50 3.25
C THR A 137 3.68 16.98 2.93
N PRO A 138 4.88 17.58 3.11
CA PRO A 138 5.03 19.03 3.01
C PRO A 138 4.76 19.53 1.60
N TYR A 139 4.13 20.71 1.48
CA TYR A 139 3.91 21.37 0.19
C TYR A 139 5.22 21.62 -0.59
N ASN A 140 6.30 21.92 0.15
CA ASN A 140 7.60 22.22 -0.43
C ASN A 140 8.33 20.94 -0.87
N ALA A 141 8.53 20.81 -2.18
CA ALA A 141 9.21 19.70 -2.84
C ALA A 141 10.65 19.45 -2.37
N SER A 142 11.34 20.46 -1.79
CA SER A 142 12.71 20.28 -1.26
C SER A 142 12.76 19.62 0.12
N LYS A 143 11.61 19.45 0.79
CA LYS A 143 11.52 18.81 2.09
C LYS A 143 11.10 17.35 1.94
N ALA A 144 11.75 16.47 2.70
CA ALA A 144 11.36 15.07 2.78
C ALA A 144 9.99 14.92 3.45
N THR A 145 9.29 13.85 3.09
CA THR A 145 8.05 13.44 3.74
C THR A 145 8.35 12.67 5.02
N VAL A 146 7.39 12.69 5.96
CA VAL A 146 7.32 11.73 7.05
C VAL A 146 6.12 10.83 6.74
N PRO A 147 6.32 9.71 6.03
CA PRO A 147 5.20 8.86 5.63
C PRO A 147 4.62 8.13 6.84
N ALA A 148 3.28 8.09 6.91
CA ALA A 148 2.53 7.36 7.92
C ALA A 148 2.68 5.85 7.73
N ILE A 149 2.67 5.40 6.47
CA ILE A 149 2.76 4.01 6.06
C ILE A 149 4.14 3.78 5.46
N ARG A 150 4.88 2.80 6.00
CA ARG A 150 6.23 2.45 5.55
C ARG A 150 6.33 0.96 5.27
N SER A 151 7.24 0.60 4.39
CA SER A 151 7.67 -0.77 4.14
C SER A 151 9.18 -0.90 4.35
N SER A 152 9.65 -2.13 4.48
CA SER A 152 11.06 -2.50 4.53
C SER A 152 11.25 -3.77 3.71
N PRO A 153 12.48 -4.13 3.30
CA PRO A 153 12.73 -5.34 2.52
C PRO A 153 12.13 -6.63 3.13
N SER A 154 12.09 -6.75 4.46
CA SER A 154 11.53 -7.91 5.16
C SER A 154 9.99 -7.91 5.29
N LYS A 155 9.32 -6.80 4.95
CA LYS A 155 7.87 -6.60 5.12
C LYS A 155 7.15 -6.32 3.81
N ARG A 156 7.76 -6.64 2.66
CA ARG A 156 7.19 -6.32 1.34
C ARG A 156 5.97 -7.20 1.04
N SER A 157 4.87 -6.55 0.68
CA SER A 157 3.69 -7.19 0.09
C SER A 157 3.04 -6.24 -0.93
N ALA A 158 2.29 -6.80 -1.88
CA ALA A 158 1.58 -5.99 -2.88
C ALA A 158 0.61 -5.00 -2.21
N SER A 159 -0.14 -5.46 -1.20
CA SER A 159 -1.10 -4.64 -0.45
C SER A 159 -0.40 -3.47 0.24
N LEU A 160 0.70 -3.71 0.96
CA LEU A 160 1.42 -2.65 1.66
C LEU A 160 2.08 -1.68 0.66
N TYR A 161 2.67 -2.17 -0.42
CA TYR A 161 3.27 -1.29 -1.44
C TYR A 161 2.20 -0.37 -2.06
N ARG A 162 1.01 -0.91 -2.35
CA ARG A 162 -0.08 -0.11 -2.88
C ARG A 162 -0.56 0.95 -1.89
N GLN A 163 -0.67 0.61 -0.60
CA GLN A 163 -1.00 1.57 0.45
C GLN A 163 0.06 2.67 0.61
N VAL A 164 1.34 2.32 0.49
CA VAL A 164 2.44 3.30 0.49
C VAL A 164 2.30 4.29 -0.67
N ILE A 165 1.91 3.83 -1.86
CA ILE A 165 1.64 4.71 -3.02
C ILE A 165 0.42 5.59 -2.76
N ASP A 166 -0.67 4.98 -2.27
CA ASP A 166 -1.97 5.63 -2.06
C ASP A 166 -1.91 6.76 -1.03
N GLN A 167 -1.12 6.62 0.04
CA GLN A 167 -1.02 7.63 1.10
C GLN A 167 -0.62 9.02 0.58
N PHE A 168 0.11 9.07 -0.53
CA PHE A 168 0.57 10.33 -1.10
C PHE A 168 -0.49 11.03 -1.92
N ASN A 169 -1.59 10.35 -2.28
CA ASN A 169 -2.74 10.92 -2.99
C ASN A 169 -2.32 11.77 -4.19
N VAL A 170 -1.52 11.19 -5.09
CA VAL A 170 -0.80 11.91 -6.15
C VAL A 170 -1.69 12.76 -7.06
N GLU A 171 -2.95 12.37 -7.23
CA GLU A 171 -3.92 13.07 -8.07
C GLU A 171 -4.43 14.38 -7.46
N ASN A 172 -4.45 14.50 -6.13
CA ASN A 172 -5.10 15.61 -5.43
C ASN A 172 -4.17 16.37 -4.48
N ASN A 173 -3.00 15.81 -4.13
CA ASN A 173 -2.11 16.43 -3.17
C ASN A 173 -1.37 17.65 -3.78
N PRO A 174 -1.50 18.86 -3.18
CA PRO A 174 -0.87 20.09 -3.69
C PRO A 174 0.67 20.04 -3.77
N ARG A 175 1.32 19.07 -3.11
CA ARG A 175 2.75 18.81 -3.28
C ARG A 175 3.09 18.47 -4.74
N TYR A 176 2.24 17.69 -5.41
CA TYR A 176 2.47 17.14 -6.76
C TYR A 176 1.71 17.85 -7.87
N ALA A 177 0.94 18.89 -7.54
CA ALA A 177 0.20 19.67 -8.53
C ALA A 177 1.15 20.17 -9.64
N VAL A 178 0.68 20.08 -10.90
CA VAL A 178 1.43 20.55 -12.06
C VAL A 178 1.44 22.08 -12.11
N ASN A 179 2.46 22.64 -12.75
CA ASN A 179 2.55 24.06 -13.07
C ASN A 179 2.52 25.00 -11.85
N LYS A 180 3.07 24.57 -10.70
CA LYS A 180 3.08 25.38 -9.47
C LYS A 180 3.90 26.65 -9.62
N LYS A 181 4.84 26.69 -10.58
CA LYS A 181 5.66 27.86 -10.89
C LYS A 181 5.23 28.59 -12.15
N GLY A 182 4.16 28.15 -12.82
CA GLY A 182 3.69 28.77 -14.07
C GLY A 182 4.54 28.44 -15.31
N THR A 183 5.50 27.51 -15.22
CA THR A 183 6.44 27.18 -16.31
C THR A 183 6.28 25.76 -16.86
N GLY A 184 5.13 25.12 -16.62
CA GLY A 184 4.87 23.74 -17.01
C GLY A 184 5.63 22.71 -16.16
N ASP A 185 6.04 23.11 -14.94
CA ASP A 185 6.78 22.26 -14.01
C ASP A 185 5.98 21.03 -13.58
N THR A 186 6.71 19.91 -13.40
CA THR A 186 6.16 18.64 -12.92
C THR A 186 7.01 18.10 -11.78
N TYR A 187 6.44 17.18 -11.00
CA TYR A 187 7.00 16.74 -9.73
C TYR A 187 7.18 15.21 -9.68
N CYS A 188 7.40 14.60 -10.84
CA CYS A 188 7.54 13.15 -11.00
C CYS A 188 8.71 12.58 -10.17
N ASN A 189 9.83 13.29 -10.13
CA ASN A 189 10.99 12.94 -9.29
C ASN A 189 10.68 13.04 -7.79
N ILE A 190 9.84 13.99 -7.37
CA ILE A 190 9.47 14.16 -5.95
C ILE A 190 8.53 13.05 -5.51
N PHE A 191 7.51 12.73 -6.29
CA PHE A 191 6.61 11.62 -6.00
C PHE A 191 7.36 10.28 -5.94
N LEU A 192 8.28 10.05 -6.88
CA LEU A 192 9.15 8.88 -6.88
C LEU A 192 10.01 8.82 -5.61
N TRP A 193 10.62 9.94 -5.22
CA TRP A 193 11.44 10.03 -4.00
C TRP A 193 10.62 9.69 -2.75
N ASP A 194 9.44 10.27 -2.62
CA ASP A 194 8.57 10.06 -1.45
C ASP A 194 8.14 8.59 -1.33
N VAL A 195 7.70 7.98 -2.43
CA VAL A 195 7.31 6.56 -2.46
C VAL A 195 8.49 5.65 -2.16
N THR A 196 9.63 5.84 -2.82
CA THR A 196 10.78 4.94 -2.63
C THR A 196 11.42 5.09 -1.26
N SER A 197 11.40 6.28 -0.67
CA SER A 197 11.79 6.52 0.73
C SER A 197 10.86 5.80 1.71
N ALA A 198 9.55 5.90 1.50
CA ALA A 198 8.55 5.19 2.32
C ALA A 198 8.66 3.66 2.20
N MET A 199 9.18 3.15 1.08
CA MET A 199 9.44 1.73 0.88
C MET A 199 10.79 1.24 1.45
N GLY A 200 11.56 2.11 2.10
CA GLY A 200 12.88 1.76 2.62
C GLY A 200 13.89 1.41 1.52
N ALA A 201 13.70 1.99 0.33
CA ALA A 201 14.43 1.68 -0.89
C ALA A 201 14.72 2.98 -1.67
N GLU A 202 15.15 4.04 -0.97
CA GLU A 202 15.20 5.39 -1.51
C GLU A 202 15.96 5.48 -2.85
N ILE A 203 15.32 6.06 -3.85
CA ILE A 203 16.01 6.69 -4.98
C ILE A 203 16.24 8.14 -4.58
N PRO A 204 17.49 8.61 -4.51
CA PRO A 204 17.81 9.88 -3.87
C PRO A 204 17.24 11.07 -4.62
N HIS A 205 16.63 12.00 -3.88
CA HIS A 205 16.41 13.35 -4.42
C HIS A 205 17.70 14.17 -4.41
N TYR A 206 18.57 13.95 -3.42
CA TYR A 206 19.83 14.68 -3.25
C TYR A 206 21.02 13.73 -3.34
N ILE A 207 22.04 14.16 -4.10
CA ILE A 207 23.34 13.49 -4.13
C ILE A 207 24.44 14.49 -3.87
N ASP A 208 25.56 14.03 -3.34
CA ASP A 208 26.78 14.82 -3.23
C ASP A 208 27.20 15.36 -4.61
N ALA A 209 27.46 16.66 -4.70
CA ALA A 209 27.76 17.30 -5.98
C ALA A 209 29.07 16.81 -6.62
N LYS A 210 30.01 16.27 -5.83
CA LYS A 210 31.32 15.78 -6.28
C LYS A 210 31.34 14.28 -6.50
N THR A 211 30.79 13.50 -5.56
CA THR A 211 30.92 12.04 -5.56
C THR A 211 29.70 11.32 -6.14
N SER A 212 28.58 12.02 -6.33
CA SER A 212 27.29 11.46 -6.74
C SER A 212 26.69 10.42 -5.79
N MET A 213 27.22 10.33 -4.56
CA MET A 213 26.66 9.47 -3.51
C MET A 213 25.38 10.08 -2.91
N PRO A 214 24.38 9.27 -2.52
CA PRO A 214 23.17 9.76 -1.85
C PRO A 214 23.46 10.65 -0.64
N ARG A 215 22.66 11.71 -0.47
CA ARG A 215 22.64 12.59 0.70
C ARG A 215 21.22 12.60 1.27
N THR A 216 21.09 12.40 2.57
CA THR A 216 19.78 12.33 3.24
C THR A 216 19.38 13.68 3.83
N TYR A 217 18.14 14.11 3.59
CA TYR A 217 17.55 15.30 4.22
C TYR A 217 17.45 15.13 5.76
N PRO A 218 17.70 16.17 6.58
CA PRO A 218 18.00 17.56 6.22
C PRO A 218 19.48 17.85 5.91
N ASN A 219 20.36 16.86 6.00
CA ASN A 219 21.82 17.01 5.86
C ASN A 219 22.27 17.07 4.38
N ILE A 220 21.79 18.09 3.66
CA ILE A 220 21.98 18.27 2.21
C ILE A 220 22.97 19.38 1.84
N SER A 221 23.82 19.81 2.78
CA SER A 221 24.90 20.77 2.49
C SER A 221 25.88 20.17 1.46
N GLY A 222 26.19 20.93 0.42
CA GLY A 222 27.02 20.47 -0.71
C GLY A 222 26.32 19.47 -1.65
N ALA A 223 25.02 19.22 -1.46
CA ALA A 223 24.25 18.32 -2.32
C ALA A 223 23.65 19.05 -3.53
N ARG A 224 23.43 18.30 -4.59
CA ARG A 224 22.66 18.71 -5.77
C ARG A 224 21.40 17.87 -5.86
N ALA A 225 20.27 18.53 -6.14
CA ALA A 225 19.00 17.86 -6.39
C ALA A 225 18.99 17.15 -7.76
N LEU A 226 18.36 15.99 -7.85
CA LEU A 226 18.17 15.23 -9.09
C LEU A 226 16.82 15.55 -9.73
N ASN A 227 16.87 15.88 -11.02
CA ASN A 227 15.72 15.82 -11.92
C ASN A 227 15.58 14.39 -12.49
N ALA A 228 14.55 14.14 -13.31
CA ALA A 228 14.30 12.81 -13.88
C ALA A 228 15.47 12.24 -14.71
N ASN A 229 16.15 13.08 -15.52
CA ASN A 229 17.35 12.66 -16.26
C ASN A 229 18.50 12.29 -15.31
N GLY A 230 18.67 13.05 -14.23
CA GLY A 230 19.63 12.78 -13.17
C GLY A 230 19.34 11.48 -12.44
N ILE A 231 18.08 11.19 -12.13
CA ILE A 231 17.63 9.92 -11.53
C ILE A 231 17.95 8.75 -12.46
N HIS A 232 17.60 8.85 -13.75
CA HIS A 232 17.97 7.82 -14.73
C HIS A 232 19.48 7.57 -14.73
N LYS A 233 20.30 8.62 -14.79
CA LYS A 233 21.77 8.49 -14.75
C LYS A 233 22.23 7.80 -13.46
N TRP A 234 21.68 8.20 -12.31
CA TRP A 234 22.03 7.61 -11.02
C TRP A 234 21.65 6.13 -10.94
N LEU A 235 20.46 5.74 -11.40
CA LEU A 235 20.03 4.33 -11.44
C LEU A 235 20.97 3.47 -12.29
N MET A 236 21.39 3.98 -13.45
CA MET A 236 22.34 3.27 -14.33
C MET A 236 23.74 3.11 -13.71
N GLN A 237 24.23 4.13 -12.99
CA GLN A 237 25.62 4.18 -12.52
C GLN A 237 25.81 3.66 -11.09
N HIS A 238 24.84 3.94 -10.21
CA HIS A 238 24.93 3.68 -8.78
C HIS A 238 23.80 2.78 -8.28
N GLY A 239 22.68 2.68 -9.01
CA GLY A 239 21.49 1.94 -8.57
C GLY A 239 21.80 0.53 -8.08
N LYS A 240 22.63 -0.23 -8.80
CA LYS A 240 22.98 -1.62 -8.42
C LYS A 240 23.64 -1.71 -7.05
N ALA A 241 24.51 -0.77 -6.70
CA ALA A 241 25.15 -0.73 -5.38
C ALA A 241 24.15 -0.40 -4.25
N HIS A 242 22.98 0.12 -4.61
CA HIS A 242 21.88 0.47 -3.71
C HIS A 242 20.65 -0.43 -3.92
N GLY A 243 20.85 -1.67 -4.41
CA GLY A 243 19.78 -2.67 -4.53
C GLY A 243 18.87 -2.52 -5.76
N TRP A 244 19.06 -1.49 -6.58
CA TRP A 244 18.26 -1.26 -7.79
C TRP A 244 18.90 -1.93 -9.02
N VAL A 245 18.18 -2.84 -9.65
CA VAL A 245 18.63 -3.52 -10.88
C VAL A 245 17.74 -3.18 -12.04
N GLN A 246 18.33 -3.03 -13.23
CA GLN A 246 17.57 -2.88 -14.47
C GLN A 246 16.90 -4.20 -14.83
N VAL A 247 15.64 -4.14 -15.22
CA VAL A 247 14.78 -5.31 -15.49
C VAL A 247 13.92 -5.07 -16.73
N THR A 248 13.24 -6.10 -17.21
CA THR A 248 12.21 -5.97 -18.26
C THR A 248 10.92 -5.37 -17.68
N ALA A 249 10.02 -4.90 -18.54
CA ALA A 249 8.71 -4.41 -18.13
C ALA A 249 7.89 -5.49 -17.38
N GLU A 250 7.91 -6.72 -17.88
CA GLU A 250 7.23 -7.86 -17.24
C GLU A 250 7.81 -8.15 -15.86
N GLN A 251 9.14 -8.17 -15.72
CA GLN A 251 9.81 -8.36 -14.45
C GLN A 251 9.50 -7.22 -13.47
N ALA A 252 9.48 -5.97 -13.93
CA ALA A 252 9.12 -4.82 -13.10
C ALA A 252 7.70 -4.95 -12.54
N GLN A 253 6.73 -5.37 -13.36
CA GLN A 253 5.37 -5.65 -12.89
C GLN A 253 5.33 -6.81 -11.90
N ALA A 254 6.04 -7.90 -12.19
CA ALA A 254 6.11 -9.06 -11.31
C ALA A 254 6.70 -8.71 -9.93
N TYR A 255 7.77 -7.91 -9.89
CA TYR A 255 8.36 -7.42 -8.65
C TYR A 255 7.43 -6.49 -7.88
N ALA A 256 6.74 -5.56 -8.56
CA ALA A 256 5.73 -4.73 -7.93
C ALA A 256 4.60 -5.59 -7.32
N ASN A 257 4.17 -6.65 -8.00
CA ASN A 257 3.16 -7.60 -7.53
C ASN A 257 3.64 -8.45 -6.34
N GLN A 258 4.94 -8.46 -6.06
CA GLN A 258 5.53 -9.06 -4.85
C GLN A 258 5.78 -8.02 -3.75
N GLY A 259 5.33 -6.77 -3.93
CA GLY A 259 5.58 -5.66 -3.00
C GLY A 259 6.98 -5.07 -3.07
N ARG A 260 7.80 -5.45 -4.06
CA ARG A 260 9.12 -4.87 -4.27
C ARG A 260 8.98 -3.58 -5.08
N PRO A 261 9.57 -2.46 -4.64
CA PRO A 261 9.41 -1.21 -5.36
C PRO A 261 10.08 -1.32 -6.73
N ALA A 262 9.33 -0.93 -7.75
CA ALA A 262 9.77 -0.89 -9.13
C ALA A 262 9.41 0.46 -9.75
N VAL A 263 10.23 0.92 -10.67
CA VAL A 263 10.13 2.26 -11.26
C VAL A 263 10.42 2.21 -12.74
N THR A 264 9.88 3.21 -13.45
CA THR A 264 10.26 3.50 -14.82
C THR A 264 11.13 4.75 -14.85
N ALA A 265 12.06 4.79 -15.80
CA ALA A 265 12.83 5.97 -16.10
C ALA A 265 12.96 6.14 -17.60
N TRP A 266 12.73 7.36 -18.08
CA TRP A 266 12.98 7.77 -19.45
C TRP A 266 13.90 8.98 -19.43
N LYS A 267 15.06 8.84 -20.07
CA LYS A 267 15.99 9.94 -20.27
C LYS A 267 15.64 10.66 -21.56
N ASN A 268 15.48 11.96 -21.48
CA ASN A 268 15.36 12.83 -22.65
C ASN A 268 16.62 13.70 -22.75
N PRO A 269 17.54 13.46 -23.70
CA PRO A 269 18.75 14.25 -23.85
C PRO A 269 18.47 15.73 -24.17
N ASP A 270 17.37 16.00 -24.86
CA ASP A 270 17.05 17.31 -25.43
C ASP A 270 16.09 18.13 -24.55
N SER A 271 15.58 17.54 -23.46
CA SER A 271 14.63 18.21 -22.57
C SER A 271 14.53 17.50 -21.20
N HIS A 272 13.38 17.58 -20.56
CA HIS A 272 13.09 16.89 -19.30
C HIS A 272 12.77 15.42 -19.56
N GLY A 273 13.48 14.53 -18.87
CA GLY A 273 13.10 13.12 -18.75
C GLY A 273 11.85 12.94 -17.88
N HIS A 274 11.50 11.69 -17.61
CA HIS A 274 10.37 11.36 -16.75
C HIS A 274 10.62 10.06 -15.98
N VAL A 275 10.04 9.97 -14.80
CA VAL A 275 10.13 8.79 -13.92
C VAL A 275 8.76 8.51 -13.32
N GLN A 276 8.45 7.24 -13.08
CA GLN A 276 7.16 6.81 -12.57
C GLN A 276 7.34 5.64 -11.60
N VAL A 277 6.37 5.45 -10.72
CA VAL A 277 6.31 4.29 -9.83
C VAL A 277 5.51 3.20 -10.51
N VAL A 278 6.02 1.97 -10.55
CA VAL A 278 5.26 0.80 -11.01
C VAL A 278 4.39 0.30 -9.86
N CYS A 279 3.09 0.27 -10.06
CA CYS A 279 2.14 -0.20 -9.07
C CYS A 279 2.01 -1.72 -9.12
N PRO A 280 1.71 -2.38 -7.99
CA PRO A 280 1.07 -3.69 -8.02
C PRO A 280 -0.19 -3.63 -8.89
N SER A 281 -0.35 -4.56 -9.82
CA SER A 281 -1.54 -4.69 -10.67
C SER A 281 -2.66 -5.39 -9.91
N ASN A 282 -3.90 -4.91 -10.06
CA ASN A 282 -5.08 -5.46 -9.38
C ASN A 282 -5.32 -6.97 -9.62
N ASP A 283 -4.93 -7.48 -10.79
CA ASP A 283 -5.07 -8.89 -11.17
C ASP A 283 -3.76 -9.70 -10.94
N GLY A 284 -2.73 -9.06 -10.39
CA GLY A 284 -1.42 -9.68 -10.16
C GLY A 284 -0.64 -10.04 -11.43
N ARG A 285 -1.01 -9.53 -12.60
CA ARG A 285 -0.42 -9.95 -13.90
C ARG A 285 0.13 -8.78 -14.72
N TYR A 286 1.09 -9.12 -15.60
CA TYR A 286 1.56 -8.23 -16.66
C TYR A 286 0.67 -8.36 -17.90
N ASN A 287 0.47 -7.26 -18.63
CA ASN A 287 -0.30 -7.22 -19.86
C ASN A 287 0.52 -6.56 -20.98
N ASN A 288 0.94 -7.34 -21.98
CA ASN A 288 1.80 -6.85 -23.07
C ASN A 288 1.22 -5.67 -23.85
N ALA A 289 -0.10 -5.62 -24.05
CA ALA A 289 -0.76 -4.54 -24.79
C ALA A 289 -0.84 -3.23 -23.99
N ARG A 290 -0.84 -3.33 -22.65
CA ARG A 290 -0.98 -2.19 -21.73
C ARG A 290 0.35 -1.76 -21.09
N GLY A 291 1.35 -2.64 -21.11
CA GLY A 291 2.57 -2.49 -20.34
C GLY A 291 2.33 -2.59 -18.83
N VAL A 292 3.26 -2.03 -18.06
CA VAL A 292 3.14 -1.98 -16.60
C VAL A 292 2.04 -1.01 -16.16
N THR A 293 1.51 -1.22 -14.96
CA THR A 293 0.65 -0.23 -14.30
C THR A 293 1.49 0.75 -13.49
N ILE A 294 1.21 2.03 -13.59
CA ILE A 294 1.99 3.10 -12.96
C ILE A 294 1.15 4.07 -12.13
N ALA A 295 1.84 4.77 -11.23
CA ALA A 295 1.43 6.02 -10.60
C ALA A 295 2.48 7.08 -10.91
N GLN A 296 2.07 8.33 -11.17
CA GLN A 296 2.98 9.39 -11.59
C GLN A 296 2.50 10.82 -11.29
N ALA A 297 3.48 11.72 -11.11
CA ALA A 297 3.30 13.15 -10.89
C ALA A 297 3.92 14.03 -12.01
N GLY A 298 3.73 13.62 -13.26
CA GLY A 298 4.09 14.33 -14.48
C GLY A 298 2.97 15.25 -14.94
N ARG A 299 2.90 15.52 -16.25
CA ARG A 299 1.88 16.44 -16.83
C ARG A 299 0.44 15.98 -16.60
N LYS A 300 0.24 14.66 -16.42
CA LYS A 300 -1.03 14.06 -16.02
C LYS A 300 -0.82 13.35 -14.71
N LEU A 301 -1.48 13.80 -13.65
CA LEU A 301 -1.46 13.10 -12.38
C LEU A 301 -2.31 11.84 -12.50
N THR A 302 -1.76 10.70 -12.09
CA THR A 302 -2.54 9.46 -12.00
C THR A 302 -1.99 8.56 -10.92
N SER A 303 -2.89 7.98 -10.15
CA SER A 303 -2.63 7.02 -9.08
C SER A 303 -2.57 5.59 -9.59
N TYR A 304 -3.17 5.31 -10.76
CA TYR A 304 -3.22 3.97 -11.34
C TYR A 304 -3.61 4.05 -12.83
N SER A 305 -2.64 3.83 -13.72
CA SER A 305 -2.89 3.80 -15.17
C SER A 305 -1.92 2.86 -15.86
N PRO A 306 -2.31 2.18 -16.95
CA PRO A 306 -1.33 1.54 -17.81
C PRO A 306 -0.37 2.59 -18.38
N ILE A 307 0.92 2.23 -18.48
CA ILE A 307 1.98 3.10 -18.97
C ILE A 307 1.74 3.58 -20.41
N THR A 308 1.04 2.79 -21.22
CA THR A 308 0.69 3.14 -22.61
C THR A 308 -0.24 4.35 -22.73
N ARG A 309 -0.90 4.78 -21.64
CA ARG A 309 -1.65 6.04 -21.61
C ARG A 309 -0.77 7.27 -21.42
N ILE A 310 0.50 7.07 -21.03
CA ILE A 310 1.49 8.13 -20.84
C ILE A 310 2.45 8.16 -22.02
N TYR A 311 2.92 6.99 -22.44
CA TYR A 311 3.82 6.84 -23.57
C TYR A 311 3.13 6.11 -24.73
N SER A 312 3.17 6.73 -25.90
CA SER A 312 2.84 6.07 -27.17
C SER A 312 4.14 5.56 -27.81
N SER A 313 4.59 6.16 -28.91
CA SER A 313 5.81 5.77 -29.65
C SER A 313 7.11 5.76 -28.83
N ARG A 314 7.15 6.47 -27.71
CA ARG A 314 8.30 6.57 -26.80
C ARG A 314 8.40 5.44 -25.77
N LEU A 315 7.44 4.52 -25.71
CA LEU A 315 7.46 3.42 -24.73
C LEU A 315 8.73 2.56 -24.84
N LYS A 316 9.26 2.40 -26.06
CA LYS A 316 10.51 1.67 -26.32
C LYS A 316 11.76 2.31 -25.71
N ASP A 317 11.70 3.61 -25.39
CA ASP A 317 12.79 4.37 -24.81
C ASP A 317 12.75 4.33 -23.26
N VAL A 318 11.72 3.72 -22.68
CA VAL A 318 11.54 3.59 -21.23
C VAL A 318 12.32 2.39 -20.71
N VAL A 319 13.15 2.63 -19.69
CA VAL A 319 13.84 1.58 -18.93
C VAL A 319 13.15 1.34 -17.59
N TYR A 320 13.29 0.13 -17.08
CA TYR A 320 12.64 -0.32 -15.84
C TYR A 320 13.68 -0.76 -14.82
N PHE A 321 13.43 -0.44 -13.56
CA PHE A 321 14.26 -0.87 -12.45
C PHE A 321 13.40 -1.45 -11.33
N ALA A 322 13.93 -2.43 -10.62
CA ALA A 322 13.32 -2.98 -9.42
C ALA A 322 14.35 -3.04 -8.29
N HIS A 323 13.92 -2.79 -7.06
CA HIS A 323 14.76 -3.01 -5.89
C HIS A 323 14.66 -4.46 -5.45
N ILE A 324 15.78 -5.18 -5.49
CA ILE A 324 15.85 -6.59 -5.09
C ILE A 324 16.22 -6.79 -3.63
#